data_AF-A0A378IKK0-F1
#
_entry.id   AF-A0A378IKK0-F1
#
_cell.length_a   1.000
_cell.length_b   1.000
_cell.length_c   1.000
_cell.angle_alpha   90.00
_cell.angle_beta   90.00
_cell.angle_gamma   90.00
#
_symmetry.space_group_name_H-M   'P 1'
#
loop_
_entity.id
_entity.type
_entity.pdbx_description
1 polymer ?
#
loop_
_entity_poly.entity_id
_entity_poly.type
_entity_poly.pdbx_seq_one_letter_code
_entity_poly.pdbx_strand_id
1 'polypeptide(L)'
;MSAFSLLIEKYTAQKECVLSYPVNLKPKALQPLLGCFVNMGLIKLSINSNNTVKEFIEHVTQQRAISKRHQKIPLFDIVSRLRRTNNYEENALNVSIAETTLGLVPLQLEHCECQTYPRELQHIEDLGCHFQYLEKIYLKFDHNGTYFDDESIKALFESFKLILEQFVAFPKKQLKNIQILTEQQRLQILNEWCGRAKGYSLDKTIPQLFEEQVLKDPQRIAIQYDEHVYTYEEINQRAN
;
A
#
# COMPACT_ATOMS: atom_id res chain seq x y z
N MET A 1 2.71 12.30 7.03
CA MET A 1 2.70 11.16 7.97
C MET A 1 1.32 10.51 8.02
N SER A 2 0.26 11.20 8.47
CA SER A 2 -1.09 10.60 8.58
C SER A 2 -1.60 9.95 7.28
N ALA A 3 -1.56 10.67 6.16
CA ALA A 3 -1.98 10.12 4.87
C ALA A 3 -1.15 8.89 4.46
N PHE A 4 0.15 8.88 4.76
CA PHE A 4 1.05 7.78 4.40
C PHE A 4 0.83 6.54 5.29
N SER A 5 0.60 6.74 6.59
CA SER A 5 0.18 5.64 7.48
C SER A 5 -1.18 5.06 7.06
N LEU A 6 -2.11 5.88 6.57
CA LEU A 6 -3.38 5.38 6.05
C LEU A 6 -3.18 4.58 4.75
N LEU A 7 -2.31 5.03 3.86
CA LEU A 7 -1.95 4.26 2.66
C LEU A 7 -1.48 2.84 3.05
N ILE A 8 -0.55 2.75 3.99
CA ILE A 8 -0.04 1.46 4.47
C ILE A 8 -1.19 0.60 5.04
N GLU A 9 -2.03 1.16 5.92
CA GLU A 9 -3.18 0.42 6.48
C GLU A 9 -4.15 -0.09 5.41
N LYS A 10 -4.39 0.69 4.35
CA LYS A 10 -5.29 0.29 3.27
C LYS A 10 -4.73 -0.86 2.43
N TYR A 11 -3.42 -0.96 2.28
CA TYR A 11 -2.76 -2.02 1.52
C TYR A 11 -2.44 -3.26 2.36
N THR A 12 -2.17 -3.10 3.66
CA THR A 12 -1.77 -4.22 4.54
C THR A 12 -2.88 -4.70 5.46
N ALA A 13 -3.99 -3.96 5.56
CA ALA A 13 -5.05 -4.11 6.57
C ALA A 13 -4.57 -4.03 8.04
N GLN A 14 -3.30 -3.65 8.28
CA GLN A 14 -2.74 -3.54 9.63
C GLN A 14 -3.17 -2.23 10.29
N LYS A 15 -3.81 -2.34 11.45
CA LYS A 15 -4.27 -1.19 12.24
C LYS A 15 -3.18 -0.53 13.06
N GLU A 16 -1.98 -1.11 13.11
CA GLU A 16 -0.82 -0.53 13.72
C GLU A 16 0.32 -0.48 12.71
N CYS A 17 1.03 0.64 12.64
CA CYS A 17 2.25 0.76 11.84
C CYS A 17 3.35 1.49 12.63
N VAL A 18 4.60 1.17 12.32
CA VAL A 18 5.76 1.88 12.82
C VAL A 18 6.43 2.57 11.63
N LEU A 19 6.59 3.89 11.71
CA LEU A 19 7.30 4.67 10.69
C LEU A 19 8.62 5.17 11.25
N SER A 20 9.68 5.05 10.47
CA SER A 20 10.93 5.78 10.72
C SER A 20 10.85 7.19 10.10
N TYR A 21 11.49 8.17 10.75
CA TYR A 21 11.60 9.52 10.22
C TYR A 21 12.89 10.19 10.71
N PRO A 22 13.59 10.97 9.86
CA PRO A 22 14.82 11.64 10.26
C PRO A 22 14.53 12.79 11.24
N VAL A 23 15.39 12.93 12.23
CA VAL A 23 15.39 14.00 13.21
C VAL A 23 16.75 14.67 13.23
N ASN A 24 16.76 15.98 12.98
CA ASN A 24 17.97 16.78 13.11
C ASN A 24 18.28 17.05 14.59
N LEU A 25 19.38 16.49 15.08
CA LEU A 25 19.88 16.71 16.44
C LEU A 25 20.98 17.77 16.52
N LYS A 26 21.28 18.46 15.40
CA LYS A 26 22.36 19.46 15.33
C LYS A 26 22.15 20.56 16.38
N PRO A 27 23.03 20.68 17.39
CA PRO A 27 22.95 21.76 18.36
C PRO A 27 23.07 23.11 17.66
N LYS A 28 22.39 24.15 18.19
CA LYS A 28 22.49 25.51 17.64
C LYS A 28 23.94 26.03 17.62
N ALA A 29 24.74 25.67 18.62
CA ALA A 29 26.15 26.05 18.69
C ALA A 29 27.02 25.43 17.57
N LEU A 30 26.57 24.32 16.96
CA LEU A 30 27.32 23.59 15.94
C LEU A 30 26.80 23.85 14.52
N GLN A 31 25.89 24.82 14.32
CA GLN A 31 25.32 25.14 13.00
C GLN A 31 26.35 25.31 11.86
N PRO A 32 27.52 25.96 12.04
CA PRO A 32 28.50 26.09 10.96
C PRO A 32 29.29 24.80 10.68
N LEU A 33 29.26 23.82 11.59
CA LEU A 33 30.06 22.61 11.46
C LEU A 33 29.44 21.62 10.46
N LEU A 34 30.23 21.14 9.51
CA LEU A 34 29.86 20.04 8.63
C LEU A 34 29.93 18.72 9.42
N GLY A 35 28.87 17.92 9.35
CA GLY A 35 28.80 16.63 10.04
C GLY A 35 27.42 15.98 9.98
N CYS A 36 27.35 14.68 10.25
CA CYS A 36 26.09 13.94 10.33
C CYS A 36 25.49 14.05 11.74
N PHE A 37 24.42 14.83 11.86
CA PHE A 37 23.68 15.03 13.12
C PHE A 37 22.24 14.47 13.05
N VAL A 38 21.96 13.66 12.04
CA VAL A 38 20.65 13.06 11.84
C VAL A 38 20.55 11.79 12.68
N ASN A 39 19.49 11.67 13.47
CA ASN A 39 19.07 10.42 14.07
C ASN A 39 17.76 9.97 13.43
N MET A 40 17.49 8.66 13.43
CA MET A 40 16.22 8.12 12.95
C MET A 40 15.27 7.92 14.13
N GLY A 41 14.21 8.73 14.18
CA GLY A 41 13.13 8.58 15.15
C GLY A 41 12.13 7.52 14.70
N LEU A 42 11.46 6.89 15.65
CA LEU A 42 10.37 5.94 15.41
C LEU A 42 9.06 6.49 15.94
N ILE A 43 7.98 6.30 15.18
CA ILE A 43 6.64 6.59 15.62
C ILE A 43 5.75 5.36 15.40
N LYS A 44 5.17 4.85 16.49
CA LYS A 44 4.11 3.84 16.43
C LYS A 44 2.77 4.56 16.30
N LEU A 45 1.98 4.18 15.32
CA LEU A 45 0.67 4.76 15.03
C LEU A 45 -0.39 3.68 15.03
N SER A 46 -1.44 3.87 15.84
CA SER A 46 -2.66 3.08 15.77
C SER A 46 -3.71 3.81 14.92
N ILE A 47 -4.35 3.09 14.02
CA ILE A 47 -5.22 3.62 12.97
C ILE A 47 -6.62 3.08 13.19
N ASN A 48 -7.52 3.95 13.66
CA ASN A 48 -8.92 3.61 13.85
C ASN A 48 -9.74 4.12 12.67
N SER A 49 -10.27 3.20 11.88
CA SER A 49 -10.99 3.52 10.64
C SER A 49 -12.29 4.32 10.86
N ASN A 50 -12.81 4.40 12.09
CA ASN A 50 -13.97 5.22 12.44
C ASN A 50 -13.62 6.68 12.74
N ASN A 51 -12.34 7.01 12.96
CA ASN A 51 -11.93 8.40 13.13
C ASN A 51 -12.15 9.22 11.86
N THR A 52 -12.37 10.51 12.04
CA THR A 52 -12.30 11.47 10.94
C THR A 52 -10.86 11.75 10.54
N VAL A 53 -10.64 12.26 9.32
CA VAL A 53 -9.32 12.73 8.87
C VAL A 53 -8.71 13.70 9.89
N LYS A 54 -9.49 14.67 10.37
CA LYS A 54 -9.04 15.67 11.34
C LYS A 54 -8.57 15.03 12.65
N GLU A 55 -9.40 14.17 13.24
CA GLU A 55 -9.06 13.45 14.49
C GLU A 55 -7.78 12.63 14.32
N PHE A 56 -7.61 12.01 13.16
CA PHE A 56 -6.42 11.21 12.89
C PHE A 56 -5.15 12.06 12.73
N ILE A 57 -5.24 13.23 12.09
CA ILE A 57 -4.12 14.19 12.02
C ILE A 57 -3.74 14.66 13.43
N GLU A 58 -4.73 14.96 14.28
CA GLU A 58 -4.51 15.34 15.68
C GLU A 58 -3.83 14.21 16.47
N HIS A 59 -4.32 12.97 16.33
CA HIS A 59 -3.72 11.79 16.94
C HIS A 59 -2.26 11.60 16.53
N VAL A 60 -1.96 11.64 15.22
CA VAL A 60 -0.58 11.50 14.70
C VAL A 60 0.31 12.64 15.22
N THR A 61 -0.23 13.86 15.33
CA THR A 61 0.51 15.02 15.87
C THR A 61 0.86 14.82 17.35
N GLN A 62 -0.06 14.29 18.16
CA GLN A 62 0.18 13.95 19.56
C GLN A 62 1.25 12.84 19.69
N GLN A 63 1.14 11.77 18.91
CA GLN A 63 2.14 10.68 18.92
C GLN A 63 3.52 11.17 18.48
N ARG A 64 3.59 12.07 17.50
CA ARG A 64 4.85 12.69 17.07
C ARG A 64 5.45 13.53 18.19
N ALA A 65 4.64 14.28 18.94
CA ALA A 65 5.12 15.07 20.07
C ALA A 65 5.68 14.20 21.20
N ILE A 66 5.07 13.03 21.46
CA ILE A 66 5.57 12.04 22.42
C ILE A 66 6.90 11.45 21.93
N SER A 67 6.95 10.94 20.70
CA SER A 67 8.15 10.38 20.07
C SER A 67 9.33 11.39 20.09
N LYS A 68 9.04 12.67 19.82
CA LYS A 68 10.03 13.76 19.85
C LYS A 68 10.75 13.89 21.20
N ARG A 69 10.10 13.58 22.33
CA ARG A 69 10.74 13.63 23.67
C ARG A 69 11.88 12.63 23.81
N HIS A 70 11.87 11.57 23.02
CA HIS A 70 12.85 10.48 23.05
C HIS A 70 13.78 10.47 21.82
N GLN A 71 13.75 11.52 20.98
CA GLN A 71 14.46 11.59 19.69
C GLN A 71 16.00 11.47 19.78
N LYS A 72 16.58 11.56 20.99
CA LYS A 72 18.03 11.44 21.22
C LYS A 72 18.49 10.00 21.38
N ILE A 73 17.58 9.05 21.56
CA ILE A 73 17.92 7.64 21.68
C ILE A 73 18.34 7.14 20.29
N PRO A 74 19.55 6.60 20.11
CA PRO A 74 19.99 6.06 18.83
C PRO A 74 19.10 4.92 18.37
N LEU A 75 18.78 4.89 17.07
CA LEU A 75 17.97 3.79 16.51
C LEU A 75 18.61 2.42 16.75
N PHE A 76 19.94 2.35 16.63
CA PHE A 76 20.71 1.12 16.86
C PHE A 76 20.46 0.53 18.26
N ASP A 77 20.37 1.37 19.30
CA ASP A 77 20.13 0.91 20.67
C ASP A 77 18.72 0.34 20.83
N ILE A 78 17.72 0.97 20.18
CA ILE A 78 16.33 0.49 20.17
C ILE A 78 16.25 -0.88 19.50
N VAL A 79 16.79 -1.00 18.28
CA VAL A 79 16.77 -2.24 17.50
C VAL A 79 17.54 -3.35 18.22
N SER A 80 18.74 -3.05 18.74
CA SER A 80 19.57 -4.02 19.46
C SER A 80 18.86 -4.57 20.70
N ARG A 81 18.15 -3.71 21.44
CA ARG A 81 17.37 -4.16 22.60
C ARG A 81 16.18 -5.01 22.19
N LEU A 82 15.44 -4.62 21.15
CA LEU A 82 14.30 -5.40 20.65
C LEU A 82 14.70 -6.79 20.14
N ARG A 83 15.81 -6.89 19.39
CA ARG A 83 16.33 -8.18 18.89
C ARG A 83 16.66 -9.14 20.02
N ARG A 84 17.32 -8.66 21.08
CA ARG A 84 17.63 -9.48 22.27
C ARG A 84 16.40 -9.97 23.01
N THR A 85 15.34 -9.17 23.07
CA THR A 85 14.13 -9.52 23.83
C THR A 85 13.19 -10.43 23.04
N ASN A 86 13.13 -10.30 21.72
CA ASN A 86 12.08 -10.94 20.92
C ASN A 86 12.60 -11.97 19.88
N ASN A 87 13.90 -12.28 19.84
CA ASN A 87 14.52 -13.20 18.88
C ASN A 87 14.21 -12.87 17.41
N TYR A 88 14.12 -11.57 17.09
CA TYR A 88 13.87 -11.07 15.73
C TYR A 88 15.16 -11.10 14.90
N GLU A 89 15.15 -11.81 13.77
CA GLU A 89 16.25 -11.81 12.81
C GLU A 89 16.10 -10.73 11.71
N GLU A 90 14.89 -10.25 11.45
CA GLU A 90 14.60 -9.34 10.33
C GLU A 90 14.76 -7.84 10.65
N ASN A 91 14.79 -7.03 9.60
CA ASN A 91 14.70 -5.58 9.68
C ASN A 91 13.31 -5.20 10.25
N ALA A 92 13.27 -4.67 11.46
CA ALA A 92 12.00 -4.33 12.13
C ALA A 92 11.36 -3.03 11.59
N LEU A 93 11.96 -2.39 10.58
CA LEU A 93 11.66 -1.03 10.14
C LEU A 93 11.71 -0.96 8.62
N ASN A 94 10.57 -1.24 8.00
CA ASN A 94 10.48 -1.43 6.56
C ASN A 94 9.96 -0.18 5.83
N VAL A 95 9.46 0.81 6.57
CA VAL A 95 8.76 1.96 6.00
C VAL A 95 9.15 3.27 6.66
N SER A 96 9.45 4.28 5.84
CA SER A 96 9.89 5.59 6.31
C SER A 96 9.20 6.76 5.65
N ILE A 97 9.26 7.90 6.33
CA ILE A 97 8.83 9.17 5.78
C ILE A 97 9.78 10.29 6.18
N ALA A 98 10.27 11.02 5.19
CA ALA A 98 11.30 12.04 5.38
C ALA A 98 10.99 13.33 4.62
N GLU A 99 11.10 14.45 5.33
CA GLU A 99 11.25 15.75 4.68
C GLU A 99 12.73 15.90 4.30
N THR A 100 13.03 16.04 3.00
CA THR A 100 14.42 16.11 2.52
C THR A 100 14.53 16.95 1.25
N THR A 101 15.76 17.34 0.90
CA THR A 101 16.04 17.99 -0.38
C THR A 101 16.05 16.93 -1.48
N LEU A 102 15.15 17.03 -2.45
CA LEU A 102 15.02 16.07 -3.54
C LEU A 102 15.97 16.36 -4.72
N GLY A 103 17.21 16.77 -4.42
CA GLY A 103 18.23 17.05 -5.46
C GLY A 103 17.91 18.22 -6.39
N LEU A 104 16.94 19.07 -6.02
CA LEU A 104 16.48 20.19 -6.84
C LEU A 104 17.43 21.40 -6.88
N VAL A 105 18.51 21.39 -6.09
CA VAL A 105 19.51 22.45 -6.07
C VAL A 105 20.81 21.90 -6.67
N PRO A 106 21.10 22.17 -7.96
CA PRO A 106 22.37 21.75 -8.55
C PRO A 106 23.51 22.47 -7.84
N LEU A 107 24.60 21.73 -7.56
CA LEU A 107 25.82 22.34 -7.07
C LEU A 107 26.36 23.28 -8.17
N GLN A 108 26.46 24.57 -7.87
CA GLN A 108 27.07 25.54 -8.77
C GLN A 108 28.44 25.92 -8.21
N LEU A 109 29.48 25.63 -8.99
CA LEU A 109 30.84 26.06 -8.70
C LEU A 109 31.27 26.97 -9.86
N GLU A 110 31.81 28.14 -9.54
CA GLU A 110 32.35 29.04 -10.56
C GLU A 110 33.43 28.31 -11.38
N HIS A 111 33.37 28.48 -12.70
CA HIS A 111 34.30 27.88 -13.67
C HIS A 111 34.32 26.33 -13.74
N CYS A 112 33.30 25.66 -13.22
CA CYS A 112 33.16 24.19 -13.32
C CYS A 112 31.84 23.80 -13.97
N GLU A 113 31.86 22.75 -14.80
CA GLU A 113 30.64 22.01 -15.12
C GLU A 113 30.36 21.00 -14.00
N CYS A 114 29.24 21.18 -13.32
CA CYS A 114 28.78 20.26 -12.28
C CYS A 114 27.67 19.36 -12.83
N GLN A 115 27.86 18.05 -12.78
CA GLN A 115 26.83 17.07 -13.12
C GLN A 115 26.52 16.20 -11.90
N THR A 116 25.23 16.07 -11.58
CA THR A 116 24.75 15.14 -10.55
C THR A 116 24.59 13.77 -11.17
N TYR A 117 25.34 12.78 -10.67
CA TYR A 117 25.10 11.38 -11.00
C TYR A 117 24.18 10.76 -9.95
N PRO A 118 22.97 10.32 -10.33
CA PRO A 118 22.12 9.58 -9.41
C PRO A 118 22.83 8.27 -9.08
N ARG A 119 23.17 8.09 -7.80
CA ARG A 119 23.67 6.82 -7.29
C ARG A 119 22.48 6.07 -6.71
N GLU A 120 22.21 4.88 -7.23
CA GLU A 120 21.33 3.92 -6.54
C GLU A 120 22.05 3.50 -5.26
N LEU A 121 21.62 4.07 -4.14
CA LEU A 121 21.98 3.57 -2.83
C LEU A 121 21.17 2.28 -2.63
N GLN A 122 21.81 1.21 -2.15
CA GLN A 122 21.07 0.03 -1.71
C GLN A 122 20.02 0.49 -0.70
N HIS A 123 18.75 0.23 -1.00
CA HIS A 123 17.63 0.63 -0.17
C HIS A 123 17.74 -0.08 1.18
N ILE A 124 17.88 0.69 2.25
CA ILE A 124 17.91 0.17 3.64
C ILE A 124 16.49 -0.21 4.09
N GLU A 125 15.47 0.40 3.47
CA GLU A 125 14.05 0.27 3.81
C GLU A 125 13.28 -0.24 2.58
N ASP A 126 12.18 -0.96 2.80
CA ASP A 126 11.38 -1.53 1.70
C ASP A 126 10.60 -0.44 0.95
N LEU A 127 10.11 0.59 1.67
CA LEU A 127 9.39 1.73 1.10
C LEU A 127 9.67 3.03 1.87
N GLY A 128 10.22 4.04 1.19
CA GLY A 128 10.50 5.37 1.74
C GLY A 128 9.70 6.46 1.02
N CYS A 129 9.00 7.30 1.79
CA CYS A 129 8.30 8.47 1.27
C CYS A 129 9.11 9.75 1.56
N HIS A 130 9.67 10.34 0.51
CA HIS A 130 10.42 11.58 0.59
C HIS A 130 9.59 12.74 0.06
N PHE A 131 9.58 13.85 0.80
CA PHE A 131 8.86 15.04 0.38
C PHE A 131 9.65 16.32 0.62
N GLN A 132 9.39 17.33 -0.22
CA GLN A 132 9.95 18.66 -0.10
C GLN A 132 8.85 19.68 -0.36
N TYR A 133 8.73 20.69 0.51
CA TYR A 133 7.88 21.84 0.27
C TYR A 133 8.73 23.03 -0.17
N LEU A 134 8.44 23.54 -1.37
CA LEU A 134 8.91 24.84 -1.87
C LEU A 134 7.67 25.67 -2.24
N GLU A 135 7.49 26.04 -3.51
CA GLU A 135 6.23 26.61 -4.02
C GLU A 135 5.13 25.55 -4.19
N LYS A 136 5.55 24.30 -4.41
CA LYS A 136 4.69 23.11 -4.49
C LYS A 136 5.28 21.99 -3.65
N ILE A 137 4.48 20.98 -3.38
CA ILE A 137 4.93 19.75 -2.71
C ILE A 137 5.51 18.83 -3.78
N TYR A 138 6.78 18.48 -3.63
CA TYR A 138 7.43 17.42 -4.39
C TYR A 138 7.42 16.14 -3.57
N LEU A 139 7.10 15.02 -4.21
CA LEU A 139 7.01 13.70 -3.60
C LEU A 139 7.84 12.71 -4.39
N LYS A 140 8.56 11.82 -3.70
CA LYS A 140 9.33 10.73 -4.28
C LYS A 140 9.16 9.49 -3.41
N PHE A 141 8.88 8.35 -4.02
CA PHE A 141 8.94 7.05 -3.36
C PHE A 141 10.25 6.37 -3.72
N ASP A 142 11.03 6.03 -2.70
CA ASP A 142 12.15 5.10 -2.80
C ASP A 142 11.65 3.72 -2.38
N HIS A 143 12.07 2.67 -3.07
CA HIS A 143 11.53 1.33 -2.84
C HIS A 143 12.56 0.26 -3.12
N ASN A 144 12.44 -0.88 -2.44
CA ASN A 144 13.24 -2.05 -2.74
C ASN A 144 12.64 -2.79 -3.94
N GLY A 145 13.36 -2.79 -5.07
CA GLY A 145 12.97 -3.47 -6.32
C GLY A 145 12.79 -4.98 -6.19
N THR A 146 13.23 -5.59 -5.08
CA THR A 146 12.94 -7.01 -4.76
C THR A 146 11.47 -7.22 -4.40
N TYR A 147 10.82 -6.23 -3.79
CA TYR A 147 9.45 -6.34 -3.26
C TYR A 147 8.43 -5.55 -4.09
N PHE A 148 8.86 -4.53 -4.82
CA PHE A 148 7.98 -3.68 -5.60
C PHE A 148 8.49 -3.53 -7.03
N ASP A 149 7.61 -3.76 -8.00
CA ASP A 149 7.83 -3.38 -9.39
C ASP A 149 7.35 -1.94 -9.66
N ASP A 150 7.72 -1.41 -10.82
CA ASP A 150 7.39 -0.04 -11.24
C ASP A 150 5.88 0.21 -11.28
N GLU A 151 5.10 -0.79 -11.70
CA GLU A 151 3.64 -0.68 -11.79
C GLU A 151 3.00 -0.56 -10.41
N SER A 152 3.47 -1.36 -9.45
CA SER A 152 3.03 -1.35 -8.06
C SER A 152 3.33 -0.03 -7.37
N ILE A 153 4.54 0.52 -7.56
CA ILE A 153 4.93 1.82 -6.99
C ILE A 153 4.13 2.95 -7.62
N LYS A 154 3.90 2.91 -8.93
CA LYS A 154 3.06 3.90 -9.60
C LYS A 154 1.61 3.86 -9.06
N ALA A 155 1.05 2.67 -8.88
CA ALA A 155 -0.28 2.52 -8.30
C ALA A 155 -0.33 3.05 -6.86
N LEU A 156 0.64 2.70 -6.01
CA LEU A 156 0.77 3.21 -4.64
C LEU A 156 0.86 4.74 -4.61
N PHE A 157 1.61 5.33 -5.54
CA PHE A 157 1.78 6.78 -5.64
C PHE A 157 0.46 7.47 -6.02
N GLU A 158 -0.28 6.95 -6.99
CA GLU A 158 -1.60 7.49 -7.36
C GLU A 158 -2.61 7.36 -6.21
N SER A 159 -2.63 6.23 -5.51
CA SER A 159 -3.44 6.05 -4.31
C SER A 159 -3.06 7.05 -3.22
N PHE A 160 -1.77 7.30 -3.02
CA PHE A 160 -1.31 8.27 -2.03
C PHE A 160 -1.75 9.70 -2.38
N LYS A 161 -1.63 10.09 -3.64
CA LYS A 161 -2.13 11.37 -4.15
C LYS A 161 -3.63 11.52 -3.90
N LEU A 162 -4.42 10.50 -4.21
CA LEU A 162 -5.87 10.50 -3.99
C LEU A 162 -6.25 10.60 -2.50
N ILE A 163 -5.48 9.98 -1.61
CA ILE A 163 -5.65 10.15 -0.16
C ILE A 163 -5.39 11.60 0.24
N LEU A 164 -4.29 12.21 -0.23
CA LEU A 164 -3.93 13.60 0.08
C LEU A 164 -5.02 14.58 -0.38
N GLU A 165 -5.53 14.42 -1.60
CA GLU A 165 -6.63 15.23 -2.14
C GLU A 165 -7.89 15.14 -1.26
N GLN A 166 -8.28 13.93 -0.85
CA GLN A 166 -9.42 13.72 0.04
C GLN A 166 -9.19 14.25 1.46
N PHE A 167 -7.95 14.20 1.97
CA PHE A 167 -7.59 14.73 3.28
C PHE A 167 -7.81 16.24 3.34
N VAL A 168 -7.45 16.95 2.27
CA VAL A 168 -7.62 18.39 2.14
C VAL A 168 -9.10 18.75 1.92
N ALA A 169 -9.78 18.05 1.01
CA ALA A 169 -11.15 18.38 0.65
C ALA A 169 -12.18 18.01 1.74
N PHE A 170 -11.96 16.93 2.49
CA PHE A 170 -12.97 16.36 3.39
C PHE A 170 -12.41 16.03 4.79
N PRO A 171 -12.00 17.03 5.60
CA PRO A 171 -11.39 16.79 6.91
C PRO A 171 -12.32 16.09 7.92
N LYS A 172 -13.64 16.13 7.73
CA LYS A 172 -14.63 15.44 8.58
C LYS A 172 -14.99 14.04 8.08
N LYS A 173 -14.47 13.60 6.94
CA LYS A 173 -14.73 12.27 6.38
C LYS A 173 -14.05 11.20 7.24
N GLN A 174 -14.74 10.10 7.48
CA GLN A 174 -14.18 8.96 8.21
C GLN A 174 -13.12 8.24 7.37
N LEU A 175 -12.05 7.77 8.02
CA LEU A 175 -10.92 7.10 7.34
C LEU A 175 -11.36 5.86 6.54
N LYS A 176 -12.34 5.10 7.04
CA LYS A 176 -12.89 3.94 6.31
C LYS A 176 -13.48 4.32 4.94
N ASN A 177 -13.99 5.55 4.80
CA ASN A 177 -14.62 6.04 3.57
C ASN A 177 -13.62 6.72 2.61
N ILE A 178 -12.34 6.83 2.99
CA ILE A 178 -11.29 7.34 2.11
C ILE A 178 -11.00 6.28 1.05
N GLN A 179 -11.15 6.68 -0.22
CA GLN A 179 -10.90 5.83 -1.38
C GLN A 179 -9.41 5.80 -1.70
N ILE A 180 -8.90 4.64 -2.14
CA ILE A 180 -7.52 4.47 -2.60
C ILE A 180 -7.43 4.18 -4.11
N LEU A 181 -8.56 3.83 -4.74
CA LEU A 181 -8.63 3.59 -6.18
C LEU A 181 -9.21 4.82 -6.86
N THR A 182 -8.62 5.20 -7.99
CA THR A 182 -9.24 6.17 -8.89
C THR A 182 -10.52 5.57 -9.47
N GLU A 183 -11.44 6.41 -9.94
CA GLU A 183 -12.65 5.91 -10.64
C GLU A 183 -12.29 5.05 -11.84
N GLN A 184 -11.21 5.38 -12.57
CA GLN A 184 -10.73 4.56 -13.69
C GLN A 184 -10.29 3.17 -13.22
N GLN A 185 -9.48 3.07 -12.17
CA GLN A 185 -9.05 1.78 -11.61
C GLN A 185 -10.25 0.97 -11.08
N ARG A 186 -11.19 1.64 -10.41
CA ARG A 186 -12.41 1.01 -9.90
C ARG A 186 -13.26 0.44 -11.05
N LEU A 187 -13.44 1.20 -12.13
CA LEU A 187 -14.17 0.76 -13.31
C LEU A 187 -13.45 -0.38 -14.04
N GLN A 188 -12.12 -0.35 -14.11
CA GLN A 188 -11.34 -1.43 -14.69
C GLN A 188 -11.58 -2.75 -13.95
N ILE A 189 -11.50 -2.74 -12.62
CA ILE A 189 -11.77 -3.92 -11.78
C ILE A 189 -13.20 -4.42 -12.00
N LEU A 190 -14.18 -3.51 -11.95
CA LEU A 190 -15.60 -3.87 -12.04
C LEU A 190 -16.02 -4.37 -13.42
N ASN A 191 -15.44 -3.84 -14.50
CA ASN A 191 -15.88 -4.13 -15.87
C ASN A 191 -15.01 -5.16 -16.59
N GLU A 192 -13.69 -5.10 -16.40
CA GLU A 192 -12.74 -5.94 -17.13
C GLU A 192 -12.39 -7.21 -16.36
N TRP A 193 -12.14 -7.10 -15.04
CA TRP A 193 -11.63 -8.22 -14.25
C TRP A 193 -12.73 -9.08 -13.64
N CYS A 194 -13.79 -8.45 -13.11
CA CYS A 194 -14.96 -9.19 -12.62
C CYS A 194 -15.79 -9.82 -13.76
N GLY A 195 -15.57 -9.38 -15.00
CA GLY A 195 -16.32 -9.79 -16.17
C GLY A 195 -17.79 -9.32 -16.13
N ARG A 196 -18.43 -9.25 -17.30
CA ARG A 196 -19.89 -9.14 -17.35
C ARG A 196 -20.47 -10.49 -16.94
N ALA A 197 -21.42 -10.48 -16.01
CA ALA A 197 -22.25 -11.65 -15.74
C ALA A 197 -22.85 -12.12 -17.07
N LYS A 198 -22.40 -13.28 -17.57
CA LYS A 198 -23.04 -13.89 -18.74
C LYS A 198 -24.44 -14.28 -18.29
N GLY A 199 -25.45 -13.65 -18.89
CA GLY A 199 -26.84 -14.04 -18.66
C GLY A 199 -27.01 -15.50 -19.04
N TYR A 200 -27.39 -16.32 -18.07
CA TYR A 200 -27.89 -17.67 -18.32
C TYR A 200 -29.41 -17.64 -18.17
N SER A 201 -30.10 -18.53 -18.87
CA SER A 201 -31.56 -18.63 -18.83
C SER A 201 -32.01 -18.92 -17.40
N LEU A 202 -32.78 -18.02 -16.80
CA LEU A 202 -33.41 -18.22 -15.48
C LEU A 202 -34.76 -18.95 -15.59
N ASP A 203 -35.29 -19.06 -16.80
CA ASP A 203 -36.62 -19.63 -17.06
C ASP A 203 -36.63 -21.16 -16.98
N LYS A 204 -35.45 -21.80 -16.84
CA LYS A 204 -35.30 -23.25 -16.82
C LYS A 204 -34.42 -23.70 -15.68
N THR A 205 -34.86 -24.72 -14.97
CA THR A 205 -34.05 -25.43 -13.99
C THR A 205 -33.03 -26.34 -14.70
N ILE A 206 -31.99 -26.76 -13.98
CA ILE A 206 -31.02 -27.75 -14.50
C ILE A 206 -31.73 -29.04 -14.97
N PRO A 207 -32.71 -29.61 -14.24
CA PRO A 207 -33.52 -30.72 -14.74
C PRO A 207 -34.25 -30.42 -16.05
N GLN A 208 -34.87 -29.25 -16.21
CA GLN A 208 -35.57 -28.89 -17.45
C GLN A 208 -34.60 -28.75 -18.64
N LEU A 209 -33.40 -28.18 -18.40
CA LEU A 209 -32.35 -28.15 -19.43
C LEU A 209 -31.86 -29.56 -19.78
N PHE A 210 -31.85 -30.47 -18.81
CA PHE A 210 -31.51 -31.88 -19.03
C PHE A 210 -32.58 -32.60 -19.86
N GLU A 211 -33.86 -32.44 -19.53
CA GLU A 211 -34.99 -33.00 -20.29
C GLU A 211 -35.00 -32.51 -21.75
N GLU A 212 -34.69 -31.24 -22.00
CA GLU A 212 -34.55 -30.72 -23.37
C GLU A 212 -33.39 -31.37 -24.14
N GLN A 213 -32.29 -31.69 -23.45
CA GLN A 213 -31.18 -32.39 -24.05
C GLN A 213 -31.54 -33.85 -24.36
N VAL A 214 -32.36 -34.50 -23.53
CA VAL A 214 -32.92 -35.84 -23.77
C VAL A 214 -33.78 -35.85 -25.03
N LEU A 215 -34.62 -34.84 -25.22
CA LEU A 215 -35.48 -34.73 -26.41
C LEU A 215 -34.68 -34.47 -27.70
N LYS A 216 -33.57 -33.73 -27.62
CA LYS A 216 -32.75 -33.40 -28.79
C LYS A 216 -31.88 -34.56 -29.26
N ASP A 217 -31.32 -35.32 -28.33
CA ASP A 217 -30.37 -36.39 -28.63
C ASP A 217 -30.43 -37.51 -27.58
N PRO A 218 -31.51 -38.32 -27.58
CA PRO A 218 -31.80 -39.27 -26.51
C PRO A 218 -30.75 -40.36 -26.37
N GLN A 219 -30.16 -40.78 -27.49
CA GLN A 219 -29.20 -41.88 -27.58
C GLN A 219 -27.75 -41.43 -27.31
N ARG A 220 -27.51 -40.13 -27.11
CA ARG A 220 -26.19 -39.64 -26.77
C ARG A 220 -25.80 -40.10 -25.37
N ILE A 221 -24.53 -40.49 -25.24
CA ILE A 221 -23.93 -40.89 -23.98
C ILE A 221 -23.92 -39.67 -23.04
N ALA A 222 -24.56 -39.80 -21.88
CA ALA A 222 -24.65 -38.78 -20.84
C ALA A 222 -23.65 -39.05 -19.70
N ILE A 223 -23.52 -40.32 -19.29
CA ILE A 223 -22.56 -40.75 -18.27
C ILE A 223 -21.86 -42.02 -18.79
N GLN A 224 -20.53 -42.06 -18.63
CA GLN A 224 -19.73 -43.26 -18.86
C GLN A 224 -18.85 -43.48 -17.64
N TYR A 225 -18.94 -44.68 -17.06
CA TYR A 225 -18.14 -45.10 -15.92
C TYR A 225 -17.78 -46.58 -16.08
N ASP A 226 -16.48 -46.88 -16.18
CA ASP A 226 -15.96 -48.21 -16.53
C ASP A 226 -16.63 -48.77 -17.81
N GLU A 227 -17.22 -49.98 -17.74
CA GLU A 227 -17.97 -50.59 -18.84
C GLU A 227 -19.45 -50.16 -18.90
N HIS A 228 -19.91 -49.34 -17.95
CA HIS A 228 -21.28 -48.87 -17.92
C HIS A 228 -21.43 -47.57 -18.71
N VAL A 229 -22.32 -47.60 -19.68
CA VAL A 229 -22.67 -46.45 -20.53
C VAL A 229 -24.15 -46.17 -20.30
N TYR A 230 -24.47 -44.92 -19.97
CA TYR A 230 -25.85 -44.46 -19.83
C TYR A 230 -26.15 -43.34 -20.82
N THR A 231 -27.21 -43.50 -21.59
CA THR A 231 -27.71 -42.44 -22.48
C THR A 231 -28.50 -41.39 -21.71
N TYR A 232 -28.72 -40.22 -22.32
CA TYR A 232 -29.59 -39.19 -21.75
C TYR A 232 -30.99 -39.75 -21.43
N GLU A 233 -31.55 -40.56 -22.33
CA GLU A 233 -32.85 -41.21 -22.14
C GLU A 233 -32.87 -42.15 -20.92
N GLU A 234 -31.88 -43.02 -20.78
CA GLU A 234 -31.80 -43.99 -19.67
C GLU A 234 -31.67 -43.32 -18.31
N ILE A 235 -30.95 -42.19 -18.23
CA ILE A 235 -30.85 -41.40 -17.00
C ILE A 235 -32.20 -40.73 -16.68
N ASN A 236 -32.85 -40.14 -17.68
CA ASN A 236 -34.12 -39.44 -17.48
C ASN A 236 -35.24 -40.38 -17.02
N GLN A 237 -35.26 -41.62 -17.52
CA GLN A 237 -36.22 -42.65 -17.10
C GLN A 237 -35.98 -43.17 -15.67
N ARG A 238 -34.76 -43.08 -15.16
CA ARG A 238 -34.44 -43.51 -13.78
C ARG A 238 -34.63 -42.41 -12.75
N ALA A 239 -34.53 -41.16 -13.18
CA ALA A 239 -34.64 -39.98 -12.31
C ALA A 239 -36.09 -39.52 -12.10
N ASN A 240 -37.01 -39.84 -13.02
CA ASN A 240 -38.45 -39.58 -12.95
C ASN A 240 -39.23 -40.85 -12.58
#